data_AF-A0AAN6ZPZ3-F1
#
_entry.id   AF-A0AAN6ZPZ3-F1
#
_cell.length_a   1.000
_cell.length_b   1.000
_cell.length_c   1.000
_cell.angle_alpha   90.00
_cell.angle_beta   90.00
_cell.angle_gamma   90.00
#
_symmetry.space_group_name_H-M   'P 1'
#
loop_
_entity.id
_entity.type
_entity.pdbx_description
1 polymer ?
#
loop_
_entity_poly.entity_id
_entity_poly.type
_entity_poly.pdbx_seq_one_letter_code
_entity_poly.pdbx_strand_id
1 'polypeptide(L)'
;MPLPVTLPLYNGLRIGLNDAQESEEDIIRRIAWYTAAAAATAELEEQSKEGIISNLASHHLGIRASRCIVEPTRNWPRGSFNQCVFIGIHARSIWGKIAETSSSRLLLRVPSAHRLVGMVEEKMRCEVATYIWMQENCPDVPIPRLYGFGFPDGRHFTHSSLLSWPRRWGRGLRRMFCYLFGYPVPSHYMERSRSHEFPAGYILLEFIEKGHPLAKSWFSKSVDAVKKQNLFRGISRLMLQLARIPLDRTGSFTFDPDTAVISLTNRPLTCSLAILENDGAEQVIEPNRTYESVDPYVEDLLTLHDNRFLAQPNAVTTKEDCYYQMAIHSTLRIMTHHYLDRSQRNGPFYMQFTDLHQGNMMVDDDWNITSLIDLEWICARSAQMIDVPYWITSKSIDEICSSHHSAEFAAAREVFMAAFREVEEELYPSRVVEDDENEDLEAGAVAPRRNAQGHPLLSETIDNSYASRATWFFQAVDSVNAMYRLFELQLRPQFLSQHTPETVDVFFAAFWNQQAKKIAKRKLQERKEYSAKLKELFQAKGAK
;
A
#
# COMPACT_ATOMS: atom_id res chain seq x y z
N MET A 1 -35.08 24.29 14.31
CA MET A 1 -34.86 23.64 13.00
C MET A 1 -34.56 22.17 13.26
N PRO A 2 -35.12 21.21 12.49
CA PRO A 2 -34.70 19.82 12.60
C PRO A 2 -33.21 19.70 12.23
N LEU A 3 -32.48 18.86 12.95
CA LEU A 3 -31.07 18.61 12.68
C LEU A 3 -30.91 18.03 11.26
N PRO A 4 -29.87 18.42 10.50
CA PRO A 4 -29.62 17.85 9.17
C PRO A 4 -29.43 16.33 9.27
N VAL A 5 -30.08 15.58 8.38
CA VAL A 5 -29.88 14.13 8.30
C VAL A 5 -28.46 13.85 7.83
N THR A 6 -27.74 13.03 8.59
CA THR A 6 -26.36 12.64 8.26
C THR A 6 -26.21 11.13 8.22
N LEU A 7 -25.36 10.63 7.31
CA LEU A 7 -25.07 9.20 7.16
C LEU A 7 -23.64 8.88 7.64
N PRO A 8 -23.45 7.77 8.36
CA PRO A 8 -22.12 7.35 8.79
C PRO A 8 -21.31 6.83 7.60
N LEU A 9 -20.03 7.18 7.58
CA LEU A 9 -19.04 6.69 6.64
C LEU A 9 -18.11 5.69 7.31
N TYR A 10 -17.35 4.96 6.49
CA TYR A 10 -16.44 3.91 6.94
C TYR A 10 -15.37 4.41 7.94
N ASN A 11 -14.94 5.67 7.82
CA ASN A 11 -13.94 6.31 8.70
C ASN A 11 -14.53 6.85 10.02
N GLY A 12 -15.80 6.56 10.32
CA GLY A 12 -16.48 7.06 11.52
C GLY A 12 -16.99 8.49 11.43
N LEU A 13 -16.67 9.23 10.35
CA LEU A 13 -17.28 10.52 10.07
C LEU A 13 -18.73 10.36 9.63
N ARG A 14 -19.47 11.46 9.71
CA ARG A 14 -20.84 11.55 9.20
C ARG A 14 -20.89 12.59 8.11
N ILE A 15 -21.58 12.30 7.02
CA ILE A 15 -21.70 13.19 5.86
C ILE A 15 -23.14 13.66 5.69
N GLY A 16 -23.30 14.95 5.39
CA GLY A 16 -24.58 15.55 5.01
C GLY A 16 -24.88 15.33 3.52
N LEU A 17 -26.14 15.57 3.11
CA LEU A 17 -26.54 15.38 1.72
C LEU A 17 -25.77 16.30 0.75
N ASN A 18 -25.58 17.58 1.11
CA ASN A 18 -24.89 18.54 0.24
C ASN A 18 -23.43 18.11 0.01
N ASP A 19 -22.69 17.85 1.09
CA ASP A 19 -21.31 17.37 1.01
C ASP A 19 -21.21 16.06 0.23
N ALA A 20 -22.17 15.15 0.42
CA ALA A 20 -22.21 13.88 -0.31
C ALA A 20 -22.49 14.05 -1.81
N GLN A 21 -23.20 15.10 -2.21
CA GLN A 21 -23.42 15.42 -3.62
C GLN A 21 -22.18 16.08 -4.24
N GLU A 22 -21.45 16.89 -3.48
CA GLU A 22 -20.21 17.55 -3.94
C GLU A 22 -19.00 16.60 -3.95
N SER A 23 -19.04 15.52 -3.18
CA SER A 23 -17.96 14.54 -3.12
C SER A 23 -17.71 13.84 -4.47
N GLU A 24 -16.43 13.75 -4.83
CA GLU A 24 -15.93 12.92 -5.93
C GLU A 24 -15.92 11.42 -5.60
N GLU A 25 -16.12 11.05 -4.33
CA GLU A 25 -16.12 9.65 -3.90
C GLU A 25 -17.50 9.02 -4.08
N ASP A 26 -17.57 7.69 -4.29
CA ASP A 26 -18.84 6.96 -4.27
C ASP A 26 -19.35 6.80 -2.82
N ILE A 27 -20.07 7.81 -2.35
CA ILE A 27 -20.67 7.86 -1.01
C ILE A 27 -21.69 6.73 -0.81
N ILE A 28 -22.45 6.35 -1.84
CA ILE A 28 -23.43 5.26 -1.75
C ILE A 28 -22.71 3.96 -1.38
N ARG A 29 -21.62 3.66 -2.08
CA ARG A 29 -20.78 2.49 -1.81
C ARG A 29 -20.14 2.55 -0.43
N ARG A 30 -19.64 3.71 -0.01
CA ARG A 30 -19.03 3.92 1.32
C ARG A 30 -20.01 3.66 2.46
N ILE A 31 -21.28 4.05 2.31
CA ILE A 31 -22.34 3.76 3.28
C ILE A 31 -22.64 2.25 3.32
N ALA A 32 -22.65 1.58 2.16
CA ALA A 32 -22.83 0.13 2.10
C ALA A 32 -21.70 -0.60 2.83
N TRP A 33 -20.44 -0.19 2.62
CA TRP A 33 -19.28 -0.74 3.33
C TRP A 33 -19.35 -0.54 4.84
N TYR A 34 -19.83 0.62 5.32
CA TYR A 34 -20.02 0.84 6.75
C TYR A 34 -20.96 -0.24 7.35
N THR A 35 -22.06 -0.53 6.66
CA THR A 35 -23.05 -1.52 7.10
C THR A 35 -22.48 -2.94 7.07
N ALA A 36 -21.80 -3.32 5.97
CA ALA A 36 -21.18 -4.62 5.83
C ALA A 36 -20.08 -4.87 6.87
N ALA A 37 -19.30 -3.84 7.20
CA ALA A 37 -18.28 -3.94 8.22
C ALA A 37 -18.87 -4.11 9.63
N ALA A 38 -19.99 -3.45 9.95
CA ALA A 38 -20.66 -3.64 11.23
C ALA A 38 -21.16 -5.08 11.38
N ALA A 39 -21.70 -5.68 10.31
CA ALA A 39 -22.08 -7.09 10.28
C ALA A 39 -20.87 -8.02 10.49
N ALA A 40 -19.75 -7.76 9.80
CA ALA A 40 -18.53 -8.54 9.96
C ALA A 40 -17.94 -8.45 11.37
N THR A 41 -17.99 -7.28 12.02
CA THR A 41 -17.58 -7.12 13.41
C THR A 41 -18.48 -7.92 14.36
N ALA A 42 -19.80 -7.92 14.13
CA ALA A 42 -20.74 -8.68 14.95
C ALA A 42 -20.50 -10.20 14.83
N GLU A 43 -20.22 -10.70 13.62
CA GLU A 43 -19.88 -12.10 13.39
C GLU A 43 -18.59 -12.51 14.12
N LEU A 44 -17.54 -11.69 14.04
CA LEU A 44 -16.29 -11.93 14.78
C LEU A 44 -16.49 -11.89 16.31
N GLU A 45 -17.39 -11.04 16.80
CA GLU A 45 -17.76 -11.01 18.21
C GLU A 45 -18.49 -12.29 18.65
N GLU A 46 -19.36 -12.84 17.82
CA GLU A 46 -20.02 -14.13 18.05
C GLU A 46 -18.99 -15.27 18.10
N GLN A 47 -18.11 -15.36 17.11
CA GLN A 47 -17.02 -16.35 17.07
C GLN A 47 -16.05 -16.21 18.25
N SER A 48 -15.84 -14.99 18.74
CA SER A 48 -15.08 -14.73 19.98
C SER A 48 -15.78 -15.33 21.20
N LYS A 49 -17.10 -15.11 21.34
CA LYS A 49 -17.92 -15.65 22.45
C LYS A 49 -17.98 -17.17 22.45
N GLU A 50 -17.99 -17.79 21.27
CA GLU A 50 -17.93 -19.24 21.09
C GLU A 50 -16.54 -19.84 21.38
N GLY A 51 -15.53 -19.00 21.58
CA GLY A 51 -14.15 -19.44 21.87
C GLY A 51 -13.36 -19.88 20.65
N ILE A 52 -13.89 -19.72 19.44
CA ILE A 52 -13.23 -20.11 18.18
C ILE A 52 -11.90 -19.36 18.00
N ILE A 53 -11.90 -18.04 18.26
CA ILE A 53 -10.69 -17.20 18.15
C ILE A 53 -9.62 -17.59 19.17
N SER A 54 -10.00 -17.87 20.42
CA SER A 54 -9.07 -18.37 21.44
C SER A 54 -8.49 -19.73 21.08
N ASN A 55 -9.32 -20.64 20.57
CA ASN A 55 -8.90 -21.95 20.10
C ASN A 55 -7.90 -21.82 18.94
N LEU A 56 -8.18 -20.93 17.98
CA LEU A 56 -7.31 -20.63 16.86
C LEU A 56 -5.92 -20.17 17.29
N ALA A 57 -5.84 -19.15 18.15
CA ALA A 57 -4.57 -18.65 18.68
C ALA A 57 -3.81 -19.74 19.46
N SER A 58 -4.52 -20.49 20.31
CA SER A 58 -3.94 -21.57 21.09
C SER A 58 -3.37 -22.69 20.22
N HIS A 59 -4.04 -22.97 19.09
CA HIS A 59 -3.63 -23.98 18.13
C HIS A 59 -2.30 -23.65 17.46
N HIS A 60 -2.10 -22.38 17.06
CA HIS A 60 -0.82 -21.92 16.49
C HIS A 60 0.31 -21.89 17.53
N LEU A 61 0.02 -21.43 18.75
CA LEU A 61 1.03 -21.30 19.80
C LEU A 61 1.36 -22.60 20.53
N GLY A 62 0.52 -23.63 20.40
CA GLY A 62 0.69 -24.90 21.12
C GLY A 62 0.42 -24.78 22.63
N ILE A 63 -0.45 -23.86 23.04
CA ILE A 63 -0.84 -23.63 24.44
C ILE A 63 -2.31 -24.01 24.68
N ARG A 64 -2.74 -24.02 25.95
CA ARG A 64 -4.15 -24.28 26.29
C ARG A 64 -5.02 -23.08 25.91
N ALA A 65 -6.20 -23.32 25.33
CA ALA A 65 -7.16 -22.29 24.94
C ALA A 65 -7.56 -21.35 26.08
N SER A 66 -7.65 -21.85 27.33
CA SER A 66 -7.93 -21.04 28.52
C SER A 66 -6.87 -19.98 28.84
N ARG A 67 -5.72 -19.99 28.14
CA ARG A 67 -4.69 -18.95 28.26
C ARG A 67 -4.83 -17.84 27.23
N CYS A 68 -5.63 -18.04 26.19
CA CYS A 68 -5.88 -17.05 25.14
C CYS A 68 -7.20 -16.34 25.47
N ILE A 69 -7.12 -15.07 25.88
CA ILE A 69 -8.30 -14.25 26.20
C ILE A 69 -8.45 -13.20 25.12
N VAL A 70 -9.55 -13.25 24.38
CA VAL A 70 -9.88 -12.22 23.40
C VAL A 70 -10.31 -10.95 24.12
N GLU A 71 -9.73 -9.82 23.72
CA GLU A 71 -10.11 -8.53 24.29
C GLU A 71 -11.52 -8.10 23.86
N PRO A 72 -12.22 -7.25 24.63
CA PRO A 72 -13.53 -6.74 24.26
C PRO A 72 -13.53 -6.00 22.92
N THR A 73 -14.62 -6.11 22.15
CA THR A 73 -14.80 -5.52 20.81
C THR A 73 -14.46 -4.02 20.74
N ARG A 74 -14.69 -3.26 21.82
CA ARG A 74 -14.35 -1.83 21.90
C ARG A 74 -12.85 -1.51 21.74
N ASN A 75 -11.97 -2.49 21.96
CA ASN A 75 -10.53 -2.34 21.82
C ASN A 75 -10.03 -2.75 20.44
N TRP A 76 -10.89 -3.32 19.59
CA TRP A 76 -10.49 -3.88 18.30
C TRP A 76 -10.23 -2.75 17.30
N PRO A 77 -9.00 -2.60 16.80
CA PRO A 77 -8.75 -1.61 15.78
C PRO A 77 -9.35 -2.08 14.46
N ARG A 78 -9.75 -1.12 13.64
CA ARG A 78 -10.32 -1.37 12.32
C ARG A 78 -9.55 -0.54 11.30
N GLY A 79 -8.97 -1.23 10.33
CA GLY A 79 -8.30 -0.62 9.19
C GLY A 79 -9.21 -0.50 7.98
N SER A 80 -8.65 0.01 6.88
CA SER A 80 -9.34 0.07 5.59
C SER A 80 -9.69 -1.32 5.06
N PHE A 81 -8.73 -2.24 5.06
CA PHE A 81 -8.87 -3.56 4.43
C PHE A 81 -8.93 -4.72 5.41
N ASN A 82 -8.83 -4.47 6.71
CA ASN A 82 -8.74 -5.53 7.70
C ASN A 82 -9.43 -5.14 9.00
N GLN A 83 -10.04 -6.14 9.64
CA GLN A 83 -10.52 -6.10 11.00
C GLN A 83 -9.51 -6.82 11.90
N CYS A 84 -9.12 -6.16 12.98
CA CYS A 84 -8.12 -6.70 13.90
C CYS A 84 -8.76 -7.07 15.23
N VAL A 85 -8.27 -8.15 15.84
CA VAL A 85 -8.72 -8.66 17.14
C VAL A 85 -7.50 -8.85 18.04
N PHE A 86 -7.50 -8.21 19.21
CA PHE A 86 -6.44 -8.38 20.20
C PHE A 86 -6.69 -9.60 21.08
N ILE A 87 -5.64 -10.38 21.31
CA ILE A 87 -5.72 -11.61 22.11
C ILE A 87 -4.62 -11.57 23.17
N GLY A 88 -4.99 -11.51 24.44
CA GLY A 88 -4.07 -11.60 25.58
C GLY A 88 -3.66 -13.06 25.86
N ILE A 89 -2.39 -13.25 26.25
CA ILE A 89 -1.84 -14.55 26.65
C ILE A 89 -1.53 -14.52 28.16
N HIS A 90 -2.25 -15.32 28.94
CA HIS A 90 -1.92 -15.53 30.36
C HIS A 90 -0.87 -16.62 30.54
N ALA A 91 0.36 -16.21 30.88
CA ALA A 91 1.38 -17.13 31.37
C ALA A 91 1.22 -17.34 32.89
N ARG A 92 1.05 -18.60 33.33
CA ARG A 92 1.38 -18.99 34.71
C ARG A 92 2.77 -19.62 34.69
N SER A 93 3.70 -19.03 35.43
CA SER A 93 5.02 -19.60 35.73
C SER A 93 4.82 -20.99 36.38
N ILE A 94 5.02 -22.05 35.60
CA ILE A 94 5.12 -23.42 36.12
C ILE A 94 6.19 -24.17 35.31
N TRP A 95 7.40 -23.59 35.22
CA TRP A 95 8.65 -24.10 34.60
C TRP A 95 9.24 -23.13 33.56
N GLY A 96 9.98 -22.12 34.06
CA GLY A 96 11.30 -21.67 33.62
C GLY A 96 11.71 -21.53 32.14
N LYS A 97 10.85 -21.63 31.13
CA LYS A 97 11.18 -21.34 29.72
C LYS A 97 9.98 -20.78 28.95
N ILE A 98 9.58 -19.55 29.28
CA ILE A 98 9.07 -18.64 28.25
C ILE A 98 10.12 -17.53 28.23
N ALA A 99 10.88 -17.46 27.13
CA ALA A 99 11.85 -16.39 26.94
C ALA A 99 11.11 -15.04 27.11
N GLU A 100 11.74 -14.08 27.78
CA GLU A 100 11.30 -12.69 28.03
C GLU A 100 10.97 -11.88 26.76
N THR A 101 10.80 -12.53 25.61
CA THR A 101 10.66 -11.96 24.27
C THR A 101 9.32 -12.29 23.59
N SER A 102 8.32 -12.78 24.33
CA SER A 102 6.98 -13.02 23.80
C SER A 102 6.02 -11.98 24.36
N SER A 103 5.51 -11.08 23.50
CA SER A 103 4.47 -10.11 23.88
C SER A 103 3.34 -10.79 24.64
N SER A 104 2.82 -10.09 25.65
CA SER A 104 1.68 -10.58 26.44
C SER A 104 0.37 -10.61 25.63
N ARG A 105 0.44 -10.12 24.38
CA ARG A 105 -0.69 -9.96 23.45
C ARG A 105 -0.31 -10.39 22.03
N LEU A 106 -1.32 -10.78 21.27
CA LEU A 106 -1.28 -11.09 19.84
C LEU A 106 -2.27 -10.20 19.10
N LEU A 107 -2.01 -10.08 17.80
CA LEU A 107 -2.91 -9.43 16.85
C LEU A 107 -3.40 -10.48 15.85
N LEU A 108 -4.69 -10.78 15.87
CA LEU A 108 -5.34 -11.51 14.79
C LEU A 108 -5.88 -10.51 13.77
N ARG A 109 -5.38 -10.57 12.54
CA ARG A 109 -5.79 -9.74 11.41
C ARG A 109 -6.68 -10.55 10.48
N VAL A 110 -7.88 -10.07 10.21
CA VAL A 110 -8.88 -10.71 9.34
C VAL A 110 -9.18 -9.77 8.17
N PRO A 111 -8.99 -10.19 6.90
CA PRO A 111 -9.29 -9.35 5.75
C PRO A 111 -10.78 -9.00 5.65
N SER A 112 -11.07 -7.75 5.32
CA SER A 112 -12.41 -7.23 5.10
C SER A 112 -12.95 -7.66 3.74
N ALA A 113 -13.53 -8.86 3.65
CA ALA A 113 -14.04 -9.44 2.40
C ALA A 113 -14.97 -8.50 1.60
N HIS A 114 -15.77 -7.68 2.29
CA HIS A 114 -16.67 -6.69 1.68
C HIS A 114 -15.95 -5.52 0.98
N ARG A 115 -14.64 -5.36 1.21
CA ARG A 115 -13.75 -4.38 0.53
C ARG A 115 -12.64 -5.06 -0.26
N LEU A 116 -12.73 -6.37 -0.49
CA LEU A 116 -11.72 -7.15 -1.21
C LEU A 116 -12.44 -8.19 -2.07
N VAL A 117 -13.49 -7.77 -2.79
CA VAL A 117 -14.35 -8.69 -3.52
C VAL A 117 -13.51 -9.42 -4.58
N GLY A 118 -13.34 -10.74 -4.41
CA GLY A 118 -12.51 -11.56 -5.29
C GLY A 118 -10.99 -11.50 -5.04
N MET A 119 -10.51 -10.66 -4.11
CA MET A 119 -9.08 -10.40 -3.87
C MET A 119 -8.57 -10.84 -2.49
N VAL A 120 -9.43 -11.36 -1.62
CA VAL A 120 -9.06 -11.74 -0.24
C VAL A 120 -7.84 -12.67 -0.25
N GLU A 121 -7.91 -13.76 -1.00
CA GLU A 121 -6.83 -14.76 -1.02
C GLU A 121 -5.56 -14.21 -1.68
N GLU A 122 -5.68 -13.50 -2.81
CA GLU A 122 -4.55 -12.86 -3.49
C GLU A 122 -3.78 -11.94 -2.53
N LYS A 123 -4.49 -11.01 -1.88
CA LYS A 123 -3.92 -10.09 -0.89
C LYS A 123 -3.23 -10.85 0.25
N MET A 124 -3.90 -11.87 0.80
CA MET A 124 -3.33 -12.64 1.92
C MET A 124 -2.04 -13.34 1.53
N ARG A 125 -2.01 -13.97 0.34
CA ARG A 125 -0.80 -14.63 -0.16
C ARG A 125 0.34 -13.63 -0.35
N CYS A 126 0.04 -12.41 -0.81
CA CYS A 126 1.04 -11.34 -0.92
C CYS A 126 1.54 -10.84 0.43
N GLU A 127 0.65 -10.51 1.36
CA GLU A 127 1.01 -10.00 2.69
C GLU A 127 1.88 -11.00 3.46
N VAL A 128 1.48 -12.27 3.46
CA VAL A 128 2.26 -13.35 4.09
C VAL A 128 3.63 -13.50 3.44
N ALA A 129 3.70 -13.47 2.10
CA ALA A 129 4.96 -13.60 1.39
C ALA A 129 5.90 -12.41 1.68
N THR A 130 5.36 -11.20 1.79
CA THR A 130 6.13 -10.02 2.20
C THR A 130 6.70 -10.18 3.61
N TYR A 131 5.90 -10.65 4.59
CA TYR A 131 6.42 -10.95 5.93
C TYR A 131 7.57 -11.96 5.89
N ILE A 132 7.40 -13.06 5.15
CA ILE A 132 8.43 -14.10 5.00
C ILE A 132 9.70 -13.51 4.38
N TRP A 133 9.56 -12.79 3.27
CA TRP A 133 10.68 -12.23 2.53
C TRP A 133 11.45 -11.21 3.38
N MET A 134 10.75 -10.30 4.06
CA MET A 134 11.40 -9.28 4.92
C MET A 134 12.06 -9.90 6.15
N GLN A 135 11.46 -10.91 6.80
CA GLN A 135 12.07 -11.61 7.93
C GLN A 135 13.37 -12.33 7.54
N GLU A 136 13.47 -12.81 6.29
CA GLU A 136 14.66 -13.51 5.79
C GLU A 136 15.71 -12.57 5.18
N ASN A 137 15.29 -11.48 4.52
CA ASN A 137 16.16 -10.64 3.71
C ASN A 137 16.38 -9.22 4.25
N CYS A 138 15.53 -8.74 5.16
CA CYS A 138 15.62 -7.40 5.76
C CYS A 138 15.50 -7.47 7.31
N PRO A 139 16.34 -8.26 8.00
CA PRO A 139 16.22 -8.47 9.45
C PRO A 139 16.42 -7.20 10.29
N ASP A 140 17.09 -6.20 9.73
CA ASP A 140 17.32 -4.89 10.36
C ASP A 140 16.07 -3.98 10.32
N VAL A 141 15.08 -4.31 9.49
CA VAL A 141 13.81 -3.59 9.43
C VAL A 141 12.87 -4.17 10.50
N PRO A 142 12.52 -3.41 11.55
CA PRO A 142 11.72 -3.96 12.64
C PRO A 142 10.27 -4.15 12.18
N ILE A 143 9.80 -5.40 12.14
CA ILE A 143 8.42 -5.77 11.80
C ILE A 143 7.86 -6.78 12.80
N PRO A 144 6.53 -6.84 13.00
CA PRO A 144 5.89 -7.86 13.84
C PRO A 144 6.26 -9.27 13.42
N ARG A 145 6.50 -10.15 14.39
CA ARG A 145 6.64 -11.57 14.07
C ARG A 145 5.32 -12.16 13.58
N LEU A 146 5.36 -12.77 12.41
CA LEU A 146 4.30 -13.63 11.90
C LEU A 146 4.35 -15.01 12.59
N TYR A 147 3.30 -15.37 13.33
CA TYR A 147 3.23 -16.67 14.03
C TYR A 147 2.57 -17.76 13.18
N GLY A 148 1.55 -17.37 12.40
CA GLY A 148 0.82 -18.25 11.52
C GLY A 148 -0.28 -17.51 10.78
N PHE A 149 -0.90 -18.19 9.82
CA PHE A 149 -1.96 -17.66 8.97
C PHE A 149 -2.81 -18.81 8.42
N GLY A 150 -4.02 -18.52 7.96
CA GLY A 150 -4.91 -19.48 7.30
C GLY A 150 -5.66 -18.85 6.14
N PHE A 151 -5.86 -19.61 5.07
CA PHE A 151 -6.56 -19.17 3.88
C PHE A 151 -8.05 -19.55 3.94
N PRO A 152 -8.92 -18.90 3.14
CA PRO A 152 -10.35 -19.22 3.09
C PRO A 152 -10.68 -20.67 2.67
N ASP A 153 -9.72 -21.40 2.07
CA ASP A 153 -9.86 -22.81 1.72
C ASP A 153 -9.66 -23.77 2.92
N GLY A 154 -9.40 -23.23 4.11
CA GLY A 154 -9.21 -23.97 5.36
C GLY A 154 -7.77 -24.45 5.61
N ARG A 155 -6.85 -24.24 4.67
CA ARG A 155 -5.42 -24.53 4.89
C ARG A 155 -4.79 -23.46 5.77
N HIS A 156 -3.98 -23.90 6.73
CA HIS A 156 -3.31 -22.99 7.63
C HIS A 156 -1.89 -23.43 7.99
N PHE A 157 -1.06 -22.43 8.25
CA PHE A 157 0.36 -22.58 8.36
C PHE A 157 0.84 -21.97 9.68
N THR A 158 1.73 -22.68 10.36
CA THR A 158 2.38 -22.20 11.58
C THR A 158 3.89 -22.15 11.36
N HIS A 159 4.53 -21.13 11.92
CA HIS A 159 5.98 -21.07 11.93
C HIS A 159 6.60 -22.31 12.60
N SER A 160 7.60 -22.90 11.95
CA SER A 160 8.26 -24.14 12.41
C SER A 160 8.91 -24.07 13.80
N SER A 161 9.22 -22.86 14.30
CA SER A 161 9.69 -22.67 15.68
C SER A 161 8.61 -22.96 16.73
N LEU A 162 7.33 -22.93 16.38
CA LEU A 162 6.23 -23.25 17.31
C LEU A 162 5.81 -24.73 17.22
N LEU A 163 6.39 -25.49 16.31
CA LEU A 163 6.09 -26.91 16.12
C LEU A 163 7.01 -27.81 16.95
N SER A 164 6.58 -29.06 17.10
CA SER A 164 7.36 -30.12 17.75
C SER A 164 8.75 -30.27 17.15
N TRP A 165 9.73 -30.60 17.98
CA TRP A 165 11.14 -30.75 17.60
C TRP A 165 11.37 -31.55 16.30
N PRO A 166 10.74 -32.72 16.05
CA PRO A 166 10.96 -33.48 14.82
C PRO A 166 10.54 -32.73 13.55
N ARG A 167 9.41 -32.02 13.58
CA ARG A 167 8.93 -31.22 12.43
C ARG A 167 9.85 -30.04 12.15
N ARG A 168 10.37 -29.39 13.19
CA ARG A 168 11.34 -28.29 13.06
C ARG A 168 12.64 -28.77 12.39
N TRP A 169 13.21 -29.88 12.86
CA TRP A 169 14.42 -30.46 12.27
C TRP A 169 14.20 -30.93 10.84
N GLY A 170 13.09 -31.63 10.57
CA GLY A 170 12.74 -32.05 9.22
C GLY A 170 12.60 -30.87 8.25
N ARG A 171 11.99 -29.75 8.67
CA ARG A 171 11.90 -28.54 7.85
C ARG A 171 13.27 -27.89 7.62
N GLY A 172 14.12 -27.82 8.65
CA GLY A 172 15.48 -27.31 8.53
C GLY A 172 16.30 -28.12 7.52
N LEU A 173 16.26 -29.45 7.61
CA LEU A 173 16.92 -30.35 6.66
C LEU A 173 16.38 -30.16 5.25
N ARG A 174 15.05 -30.14 5.05
CA ARG A 174 14.45 -29.93 3.71
C ARG A 174 14.92 -28.61 3.09
N ARG A 175 14.94 -27.51 3.85
CA ARG A 175 15.43 -26.21 3.36
C ARG A 175 16.90 -26.27 2.98
N MET A 176 17.74 -26.89 3.80
CA MET A 176 19.16 -27.10 3.51
C MET A 176 19.36 -27.91 2.22
N PHE A 177 18.62 -29.01 2.06
CA PHE A 177 18.65 -29.81 0.83
C PHE A 177 18.21 -28.99 -0.39
N CYS A 178 17.08 -28.29 -0.33
CA CYS A 178 16.62 -27.45 -1.44
C CYS A 178 17.68 -26.40 -1.83
N TYR A 179 18.26 -25.73 -0.84
CA TYR A 179 19.32 -24.75 -1.07
C TYR A 179 20.57 -25.36 -1.73
N LEU A 180 21.08 -26.48 -1.21
CA LEU A 180 22.28 -27.15 -1.74
C LEU A 180 22.12 -27.66 -3.18
N PHE A 181 20.90 -28.02 -3.58
CA PHE A 181 20.61 -28.55 -4.91
C PHE A 181 19.98 -27.52 -5.87
N GLY A 182 19.91 -26.23 -5.48
CA GLY A 182 19.36 -25.16 -6.32
C GLY A 182 17.84 -25.26 -6.54
N TYR A 183 17.11 -25.99 -5.70
CA TYR A 183 15.64 -26.02 -5.74
C TYR A 183 15.05 -24.82 -4.99
N PRO A 184 13.81 -24.40 -5.34
CA PRO A 184 13.10 -23.37 -4.60
C PRO A 184 13.03 -23.71 -3.10
N VAL A 185 13.53 -22.81 -2.26
CA VAL A 185 13.63 -23.01 -0.82
C VAL A 185 12.27 -22.71 -0.19
N PRO A 186 11.64 -23.68 0.49
CA PRO A 186 10.34 -23.45 1.08
C PRO A 186 10.51 -22.63 2.38
N SER A 187 9.51 -21.85 2.75
CA SER A 187 9.55 -20.91 3.88
C SER A 187 9.72 -21.61 5.24
N HIS A 188 9.77 -20.90 6.35
CA HIS A 188 9.72 -21.54 7.67
C HIS A 188 8.32 -21.98 8.13
N TYR A 189 7.28 -21.74 7.33
CA TYR A 189 5.89 -22.01 7.68
C TYR A 189 5.47 -23.38 7.15
N MET A 190 4.75 -24.13 7.98
CA MET A 190 4.32 -25.49 7.67
C MET A 190 2.84 -25.67 7.91
N GLU A 191 2.20 -26.40 7.02
CA GLU A 191 0.79 -26.76 7.13
C GLU A 191 0.53 -27.62 8.38
N ARG A 192 -0.59 -27.33 9.03
CA ARG A 192 -1.12 -28.10 10.16
C ARG A 192 -2.27 -28.97 9.67
N SER A 193 -2.23 -30.26 10.00
CA SER A 193 -3.18 -31.26 9.51
C SER A 193 -4.58 -31.20 10.15
N ARG A 194 -4.83 -30.33 11.12
CA ARG A 194 -6.12 -30.24 11.82
C ARG A 194 -6.86 -29.02 11.30
N SER A 195 -8.00 -29.22 10.68
CA SER A 195 -8.90 -28.12 10.31
C SER A 195 -9.22 -27.26 11.53
N HIS A 196 -9.23 -25.94 11.33
CA HIS A 196 -9.77 -25.00 12.31
C HIS A 196 -11.23 -24.68 11.98
N GLU A 197 -12.01 -24.32 12.99
CA GLU A 197 -13.43 -23.96 12.83
C GLU A 197 -13.62 -22.51 12.36
N PHE A 198 -12.56 -21.70 12.32
CA PHE A 198 -12.65 -20.30 11.92
C PHE A 198 -12.93 -20.18 10.40
N PRO A 199 -14.03 -19.55 9.96
CA PRO A 199 -14.51 -19.65 8.57
C PRO A 199 -13.81 -18.70 7.59
N ALA A 200 -13.07 -17.70 8.08
CA ALA A 200 -12.43 -16.68 7.25
C ALA A 200 -10.90 -16.88 7.17
N GLY A 201 -10.28 -16.28 6.15
CA GLY A 201 -8.82 -16.15 6.13
C GLY A 201 -8.33 -15.24 7.26
N TYR A 202 -7.15 -15.52 7.81
CA TYR A 202 -6.56 -14.73 8.90
C TYR A 202 -5.04 -14.75 8.93
N ILE A 203 -4.45 -13.76 9.59
CA ILE A 203 -3.01 -13.65 9.87
C ILE A 203 -2.85 -13.40 11.38
N LEU A 204 -1.99 -14.18 12.04
CA LEU A 204 -1.69 -14.07 13.47
C LEU A 204 -0.29 -13.48 13.66
N LEU A 205 -0.25 -12.27 14.21
CA LEU A 205 0.95 -11.46 14.37
C LEU A 205 1.27 -11.21 15.86
N GLU A 206 2.53 -10.88 16.12
CA GLU A 206 2.97 -10.22 17.34
C GLU A 206 2.28 -8.88 17.53
N PHE A 207 1.81 -8.62 18.74
CA PHE A 207 1.38 -7.28 19.13
C PHE A 207 2.59 -6.47 19.56
N ILE A 208 2.79 -5.30 18.93
CA ILE A 208 3.91 -4.40 19.25
C ILE A 208 3.54 -3.54 20.46
N GLU A 209 4.11 -3.87 21.62
CA GLU A 209 3.96 -3.09 22.85
C GLU A 209 4.95 -1.90 22.92
N LYS A 210 6.03 -1.95 22.14
CA LYS A 210 7.12 -0.95 22.18
C LYS A 210 6.80 0.28 21.32
N GLY A 211 6.88 1.45 21.94
CA GLY A 211 6.62 2.72 21.27
C GLY A 211 5.13 3.03 21.12
N HIS A 212 4.84 4.07 20.36
CA HIS A 212 3.49 4.52 20.08
C HIS A 212 3.32 4.83 18.58
N PRO A 213 2.10 4.77 18.03
CA PRO A 213 1.88 5.13 16.63
C PRO A 213 2.32 6.57 16.36
N LEU A 214 3.13 6.81 15.33
CA LEU A 214 3.62 8.14 14.98
C LEU A 214 2.48 9.15 14.80
N ALA A 215 1.36 8.71 14.21
CA ALA A 215 0.15 9.52 14.05
C ALA A 215 -0.36 10.18 15.34
N LYS A 216 -0.08 9.61 16.54
CA LYS A 216 -0.50 10.22 17.82
C LYS A 216 0.28 11.51 18.14
N SER A 217 1.57 11.56 17.82
CA SER A 217 2.44 12.71 18.11
C SER A 217 2.66 13.62 16.90
N TRP A 218 2.48 13.10 15.69
CA TRP A 218 2.77 13.79 14.42
C TRP A 218 2.02 15.11 14.27
N PHE A 219 0.73 15.14 14.60
CA PHE A 219 -0.14 16.31 14.44
C PHE A 219 -0.07 17.30 15.64
N SER A 220 0.92 17.15 16.52
CA SER A 220 1.13 18.09 17.62
C SER A 220 1.69 19.43 17.11
N LYS A 221 1.31 20.55 17.74
CA LYS A 221 1.56 21.91 17.24
C LYS A 221 3.04 22.32 17.13
N SER A 222 3.96 21.60 17.77
CA SER A 222 5.39 21.91 17.73
C SER A 222 6.19 20.61 17.62
N VAL A 223 6.47 20.20 16.38
CA VAL A 223 7.38 19.09 16.11
C VAL A 223 8.81 19.58 16.28
N ASP A 224 9.56 18.94 17.18
CA ASP A 224 10.98 19.18 17.37
C ASP A 224 11.77 18.82 16.10
N ALA A 225 12.69 19.70 15.69
CA ALA A 225 13.55 19.50 14.53
C ALA A 225 14.41 18.24 14.68
N VAL A 226 14.88 17.92 15.90
CA VAL A 226 15.70 16.73 16.16
C VAL A 226 14.87 15.46 15.93
N LYS A 227 13.64 15.42 16.43
CA LYS A 227 12.72 14.30 16.21
C LYS A 227 12.41 14.09 14.72
N LYS A 228 12.19 15.18 14.00
CA LYS A 228 11.98 15.13 12.54
C LYS A 228 13.21 14.58 11.81
N GLN A 229 14.42 14.97 12.22
CA GLN A 229 15.67 14.45 11.66
C GLN A 229 15.84 12.95 11.95
N ASN A 230 15.58 12.50 13.19
CA ASN A 230 15.62 11.08 13.55
C ASN A 230 14.65 10.26 12.70
N LEU A 231 13.41 10.74 12.55
CA LEU A 231 12.41 10.10 11.73
C LEU A 231 12.85 10.00 10.26
N PHE A 232 13.34 11.10 9.69
CA PHE A 232 13.78 11.12 8.28
C PHE A 232 14.94 10.16 8.04
N ARG A 233 15.94 10.14 8.94
CA ARG A 233 17.02 9.15 8.88
C ARG A 233 16.50 7.72 9.01
N GLY A 234 15.51 7.49 9.88
CA GLY A 234 14.82 6.20 10.03
C GLY A 234 14.12 5.75 8.74
N ILE A 235 13.32 6.62 8.13
CA ILE A 235 12.61 6.34 6.87
C ILE A 235 13.61 6.06 5.74
N SER A 236 14.67 6.87 5.61
CA SER A 236 15.73 6.66 4.62
C SER A 236 16.36 5.29 4.78
N ARG A 237 16.70 4.89 6.01
CA ARG A 237 17.26 3.56 6.30
C ARG A 237 16.30 2.44 5.90
N LEU A 238 15.01 2.58 6.16
CA LEU A 238 14.00 1.60 5.78
C LEU A 238 13.91 1.44 4.26
N MET A 239 13.83 2.55 3.52
CA MET A 239 13.76 2.55 2.05
C MET A 239 15.01 1.90 1.45
N LEU A 240 16.19 2.26 1.93
CA LEU A 240 17.48 1.75 1.48
C LEU A 240 17.72 0.26 1.81
N GLN A 241 17.23 -0.21 2.97
CA GLN A 241 17.31 -1.63 3.33
C GLN A 241 16.32 -2.49 2.54
N LEU A 242 15.13 -1.96 2.25
CA LEU A 242 14.14 -2.64 1.43
C LEU A 242 14.61 -2.74 -0.04
N ALA A 243 15.24 -1.67 -0.55
CA ALA A 243 15.77 -1.62 -1.90
C ALA A 243 17.18 -2.24 -2.06
N ARG A 244 17.68 -2.95 -1.04
CA ARG A 244 19.03 -3.54 -1.06
C ARG A 244 19.22 -4.63 -2.11
N ILE A 245 18.16 -5.40 -2.37
CA ILE A 245 18.22 -6.57 -3.25
C ILE A 245 17.53 -6.19 -4.57
N PRO A 246 18.26 -6.08 -5.69
CA PRO A 246 17.65 -5.86 -6.99
C PRO A 246 16.84 -7.09 -7.41
N LEU A 247 15.71 -6.83 -8.03
CA LEU A 247 14.79 -7.80 -8.59
C LEU A 247 14.75 -7.68 -10.11
N ASP A 248 14.28 -8.73 -10.78
CA ASP A 248 14.25 -8.84 -12.23
C ASP A 248 12.98 -8.23 -12.87
N ARG A 249 11.95 -7.97 -12.07
CA ARG A 249 10.64 -7.51 -12.54
C ARG A 249 9.88 -6.69 -11.50
N THR A 250 8.90 -5.92 -11.97
CA THR A 250 7.82 -5.33 -11.17
C THR A 250 6.75 -6.39 -10.91
N GLY A 251 6.35 -6.55 -9.65
CA GLY A 251 5.42 -7.59 -9.20
C GLY A 251 5.34 -7.67 -7.69
N SER A 252 4.52 -8.58 -7.15
CA SER A 252 4.46 -8.85 -5.71
C SER A 252 4.88 -10.29 -5.42
N PHE A 253 5.56 -10.50 -4.31
CA PHE A 253 5.75 -11.85 -3.81
C PHE A 253 4.39 -12.48 -3.49
N THR A 254 4.27 -13.78 -3.72
CA THR A 254 3.08 -14.55 -3.37
C THR A 254 3.49 -15.87 -2.73
N PHE A 255 2.73 -16.31 -1.73
CA PHE A 255 2.94 -17.58 -1.05
C PHE A 255 2.13 -18.67 -1.76
N ASP A 256 2.83 -19.73 -2.19
CA ASP A 256 2.19 -20.92 -2.72
C ASP A 256 1.87 -21.90 -1.57
N PRO A 257 0.59 -22.17 -1.28
CA PRO A 257 0.20 -23.09 -0.22
C PRO A 257 0.55 -24.56 -0.50
N ASP A 258 0.74 -24.97 -1.75
CA ASP A 258 1.04 -26.36 -2.11
C ASP A 258 2.52 -26.68 -1.87
N THR A 259 3.40 -25.76 -2.22
CA THR A 259 4.86 -25.94 -2.08
C THR A 259 5.43 -25.29 -0.81
N ALA A 260 4.69 -24.36 -0.20
CA ALA A 260 5.13 -23.46 0.87
C ALA A 260 6.34 -22.61 0.47
N VAL A 261 6.46 -22.25 -0.81
CA VAL A 261 7.51 -21.39 -1.38
C VAL A 261 6.93 -19.99 -1.62
N ILE A 262 7.78 -18.96 -1.56
CA ILE A 262 7.43 -17.62 -2.01
C ILE A 262 8.05 -17.35 -3.39
N SER A 263 7.31 -16.71 -4.29
CA SER A 263 7.78 -16.36 -5.63
C SER A 263 7.31 -14.97 -6.03
N LEU A 264 8.14 -14.23 -6.78
CA LEU A 264 7.80 -12.93 -7.35
C LEU A 264 6.98 -13.13 -8.63
N THR A 265 5.77 -13.66 -8.48
CA THR A 265 4.93 -14.04 -9.62
C THR A 265 3.59 -13.36 -9.63
N ASN A 266 3.17 -12.66 -8.56
CA ASN A 266 1.89 -11.93 -8.59
C ASN A 266 2.05 -10.53 -9.19
N ARG A 267 0.93 -9.94 -9.61
CA ARG A 267 0.87 -8.55 -10.08
C ARG A 267 1.35 -7.56 -9.02
N PRO A 268 1.80 -6.35 -9.42
CA PRO A 268 2.11 -5.29 -8.49
C PRO A 268 0.84 -4.90 -7.74
N LEU A 269 0.69 -5.40 -6.52
CA LEU A 269 -0.54 -5.28 -5.74
C LEU A 269 -0.38 -4.07 -4.82
N THR A 270 -0.67 -2.89 -5.35
CA THR A 270 -0.61 -1.63 -4.60
C THR A 270 -1.96 -1.33 -3.94
N CYS A 271 -1.92 -0.51 -2.88
CA CYS A 271 -3.13 -0.04 -2.21
C CYS A 271 -4.07 0.67 -3.20
N SER A 272 -3.53 1.55 -4.05
CA SER A 272 -4.30 2.26 -5.06
C SER A 272 -4.99 1.35 -6.07
N LEU A 273 -4.29 0.32 -6.57
CA LEU A 273 -4.88 -0.64 -7.50
C LEU A 273 -6.06 -1.36 -6.85
N ALA A 274 -5.88 -1.85 -5.62
CA ALA A 274 -6.96 -2.49 -4.88
C ALA A 274 -8.14 -1.54 -4.65
N ILE A 275 -7.90 -0.26 -4.32
CA ILE A 275 -8.98 0.73 -4.16
C ILE A 275 -9.75 0.92 -5.46
N LEU A 276 -9.07 1.14 -6.59
CA LEU A 276 -9.71 1.41 -7.88
C LEU A 276 -10.57 0.24 -8.35
N GLU A 277 -10.07 -1.00 -8.24
CA GLU A 277 -10.83 -2.20 -8.60
C GLU A 277 -12.03 -2.41 -7.66
N ASN A 278 -11.86 -2.16 -6.36
CA ASN A 278 -12.98 -2.21 -5.40
C ASN A 278 -14.03 -1.12 -5.64
N ASP A 279 -13.62 0.02 -6.20
CA ASP A 279 -14.51 1.10 -6.67
C ASP A 279 -15.17 0.76 -8.02
N GLY A 280 -14.95 -0.45 -8.54
CA GLY A 280 -15.65 -1.00 -9.69
C GLY A 280 -14.93 -0.81 -11.02
N ALA A 281 -13.69 -0.32 -11.01
CA ALA A 281 -12.85 -0.35 -12.20
C ALA A 281 -12.67 -1.81 -12.64
N GLU A 282 -12.86 -2.05 -13.94
CA GLU A 282 -12.60 -3.37 -14.51
C GLU A 282 -11.11 -3.71 -14.40
N GLN A 283 -10.84 -4.94 -13.97
CA GLN A 283 -9.49 -5.45 -13.77
C GLN A 283 -8.69 -5.39 -15.08
N VAL A 284 -7.54 -4.72 -15.04
CA VAL A 284 -6.62 -4.61 -16.19
C VAL A 284 -5.43 -5.56 -16.04
N ILE A 285 -4.88 -5.62 -14.83
CA ILE A 285 -3.69 -6.43 -14.53
C ILE A 285 -4.16 -7.75 -13.95
N GLU A 286 -3.98 -8.84 -14.70
CA GLU A 286 -4.39 -10.18 -14.28
C GLU A 286 -3.60 -10.68 -13.07
N PRO A 287 -4.18 -11.57 -12.23
CA PRO A 287 -3.41 -12.22 -11.17
C PRO A 287 -2.34 -13.07 -11.85
N ASN A 288 -1.10 -12.98 -11.38
CA ASN A 288 0.12 -13.55 -11.98
C ASN A 288 0.81 -12.76 -13.11
N ARG A 289 0.37 -11.53 -13.44
CA ARG A 289 1.05 -10.70 -14.44
C ARG A 289 2.14 -9.81 -13.82
N THR A 290 3.39 -10.05 -14.19
CA THR A 290 4.56 -9.24 -13.79
C THR A 290 5.14 -8.46 -14.98
N TYR A 291 5.99 -7.46 -14.73
CA TYR A 291 6.56 -6.62 -15.78
C TYR A 291 8.09 -6.54 -15.70
N GLU A 292 8.76 -6.95 -16.77
CA GLU A 292 10.22 -6.80 -16.93
C GLU A 292 10.60 -5.42 -17.47
N SER A 293 9.60 -4.59 -17.79
CA SER A 293 9.76 -3.22 -18.29
C SER A 293 8.73 -2.28 -17.67
N VAL A 294 9.11 -1.03 -17.41
CA VAL A 294 8.21 -0.02 -16.81
C VAL A 294 7.10 0.46 -17.76
N ASP A 295 7.37 0.51 -19.07
CA ASP A 295 6.42 1.02 -20.08
C ASP A 295 5.06 0.28 -20.07
N PRO A 296 5.00 -1.06 -20.20
CA PRO A 296 3.72 -1.78 -20.15
C PRO A 296 3.02 -1.68 -18.79
N TYR A 297 3.77 -1.51 -17.69
CA TYR A 297 3.17 -1.33 -16.37
C TYR A 297 2.45 0.02 -16.28
N VAL A 298 3.08 1.11 -16.74
CA VAL A 298 2.46 2.45 -16.75
C VAL A 298 1.25 2.49 -17.68
N GLU A 299 1.33 1.83 -18.85
CA GLU A 299 0.21 1.75 -19.80
C GLU A 299 -1.01 1.03 -19.19
N ASP A 300 -0.79 -0.04 -18.44
CA ASP A 300 -1.86 -0.76 -17.74
C ASP A 300 -2.44 0.06 -16.57
N LEU A 301 -1.62 0.83 -15.84
CA LEU A 301 -2.12 1.78 -14.82
C LEU A 301 -3.00 2.86 -15.43
N LEU A 302 -2.60 3.46 -16.56
CA LEU A 302 -3.42 4.44 -17.28
C LEU A 302 -4.75 3.82 -17.76
N THR A 303 -4.72 2.56 -18.21
CA THR A 303 -5.93 1.82 -18.60
C THR A 303 -6.85 1.54 -17.41
N LEU A 304 -6.28 1.28 -16.22
CA LEU A 304 -7.06 1.13 -15.00
C LEU A 304 -7.81 2.42 -14.66
N HIS A 305 -7.19 3.58 -14.88
CA HIS A 305 -7.84 4.88 -14.71
C HIS A 305 -8.95 5.14 -15.72
N ASP A 306 -8.77 4.73 -16.99
CA ASP A 306 -9.83 4.75 -18.00
C ASP A 306 -11.04 3.93 -17.54
N ASN A 307 -10.79 2.70 -17.07
CA ASN A 307 -11.83 1.79 -16.60
C ASN A 307 -12.55 2.33 -15.36
N ARG A 308 -11.82 2.93 -14.43
CA ARG A 308 -12.40 3.58 -13.26
C ARG A 308 -13.30 4.75 -13.66
N PHE A 309 -12.85 5.63 -14.55
CA PHE A 309 -13.67 6.72 -15.08
C PHE A 309 -14.95 6.21 -15.74
N LEU A 310 -14.85 5.13 -16.53
CA LEU A 310 -15.99 4.50 -17.19
C LEU A 310 -16.98 3.86 -16.23
N ALA A 311 -16.52 3.26 -15.14
CA ALA A 311 -17.33 2.53 -14.16
C ALA A 311 -18.00 3.45 -13.12
N GLN A 312 -17.32 4.51 -12.68
CA GLN A 312 -17.80 5.34 -11.58
C GLN A 312 -19.01 6.22 -12.00
N PRO A 313 -20.19 6.08 -11.35
CA PRO A 313 -21.42 6.79 -11.78
C PRO A 313 -21.39 8.30 -11.54
N ASN A 314 -20.66 8.75 -10.51
CA ASN A 314 -20.54 10.15 -10.14
C ASN A 314 -19.21 10.80 -10.60
N ALA A 315 -18.51 10.19 -11.56
CA ALA A 315 -17.19 10.65 -12.00
C ALA A 315 -17.17 12.07 -12.59
N VAL A 316 -18.31 12.57 -13.09
CA VAL A 316 -18.39 13.88 -13.74
C VAL A 316 -19.51 14.73 -13.16
N THR A 317 -19.28 16.03 -13.16
CA THR A 317 -20.23 17.05 -12.72
C THR A 317 -20.97 17.70 -13.88
N THR A 318 -20.24 18.05 -14.95
CA THR A 318 -20.76 18.68 -16.16
C THR A 318 -20.26 17.97 -17.41
N LYS A 319 -20.73 18.44 -18.58
CA LYS A 319 -20.31 17.90 -19.86
C LYS A 319 -18.87 18.31 -20.20
N GLU A 320 -18.53 19.53 -19.82
CA GLU A 320 -17.22 20.15 -20.00
C GLU A 320 -16.18 19.42 -19.15
N ASP A 321 -16.49 19.18 -17.87
CA ASP A 321 -15.70 18.34 -16.96
C ASP A 321 -15.47 16.92 -17.54
N CYS A 322 -16.50 16.33 -18.14
CA CYS A 322 -16.37 15.01 -18.77
C CYS A 322 -15.37 14.99 -19.93
N TYR A 323 -15.40 15.98 -20.83
CA TYR A 323 -14.42 16.06 -21.92
C TYR A 323 -13.04 16.41 -21.43
N TYR A 324 -12.95 17.28 -20.44
CA TYR A 324 -11.71 17.67 -19.81
C TYR A 324 -10.99 16.46 -19.18
N GLN A 325 -11.70 15.62 -18.41
CA GLN A 325 -11.12 14.39 -17.87
C GLN A 325 -10.65 13.44 -19.00
N MET A 326 -11.47 13.20 -20.04
CA MET A 326 -11.07 12.38 -21.20
C MET A 326 -9.82 12.93 -21.91
N ALA A 327 -9.71 14.25 -22.02
CA ALA A 327 -8.55 14.91 -22.61
C ALA A 327 -7.29 14.67 -21.77
N ILE A 328 -7.40 14.70 -20.44
CA ILE A 328 -6.28 14.38 -19.53
C ILE A 328 -5.82 12.92 -19.74
N HIS A 329 -6.75 11.95 -19.82
CA HIS A 329 -6.41 10.55 -20.08
C HIS A 329 -5.62 10.38 -21.39
N SER A 330 -6.07 10.99 -22.49
CA SER A 330 -5.31 11.04 -23.76
C SER A 330 -3.93 11.67 -23.59
N THR A 331 -3.86 12.80 -22.89
CA THR A 331 -2.65 13.61 -22.80
C THR A 331 -1.59 12.90 -21.96
N LEU A 332 -1.96 12.28 -20.83
CA LEU A 332 -1.04 11.50 -19.99
C LEU A 332 -0.38 10.35 -20.77
N ARG A 333 -1.14 9.64 -21.61
CA ARG A 333 -0.58 8.61 -22.51
C ARG A 333 0.45 9.19 -23.46
N ILE A 334 0.14 10.33 -24.11
CA ILE A 334 1.07 11.02 -25.01
C ILE A 334 2.34 11.46 -24.27
N MET A 335 2.21 11.96 -23.05
CA MET A 335 3.34 12.51 -22.28
C MET A 335 4.27 11.46 -21.67
N THR A 336 3.87 10.19 -21.65
CA THR A 336 4.60 9.11 -20.95
C THR A 336 6.08 9.05 -21.35
N HIS A 337 6.40 9.26 -22.63
CA HIS A 337 7.77 9.21 -23.14
C HIS A 337 8.70 10.32 -22.63
N HIS A 338 8.16 11.40 -22.03
CA HIS A 338 8.96 12.45 -21.40
C HIS A 338 9.42 12.08 -19.98
N TYR A 339 8.73 11.15 -19.32
CA TYR A 339 8.95 10.82 -17.91
C TYR A 339 9.57 9.46 -17.67
N LEU A 340 9.55 8.57 -18.67
CA LEU A 340 10.23 7.29 -18.61
C LEU A 340 11.68 7.40 -19.09
N ASP A 341 12.62 7.11 -18.18
CA ASP A 341 14.03 6.96 -18.53
C ASP A 341 14.24 5.66 -19.31
N ARG A 342 14.61 5.80 -20.59
CA ARG A 342 14.89 4.68 -21.49
C ARG A 342 16.06 3.82 -21.01
N SER A 343 17.04 4.41 -20.34
CA SER A 343 18.21 3.68 -19.83
C SER A 343 17.85 2.75 -18.67
N GLN A 344 16.78 3.07 -17.92
CA GLN A 344 16.27 2.30 -16.78
C GLN A 344 14.95 1.59 -17.07
N ARG A 345 14.60 1.43 -18.35
CA ARG A 345 13.32 0.84 -18.78
C ARG A 345 13.13 -0.58 -18.24
N ASN A 346 14.21 -1.37 -18.20
CA ASN A 346 14.20 -2.77 -17.78
C ASN A 346 14.79 -2.96 -16.37
N GLY A 347 14.72 -1.92 -15.54
CA GLY A 347 15.21 -1.93 -14.17
C GLY A 347 16.38 -0.96 -13.93
N PRO A 348 16.96 -0.98 -12.72
CA PRO A 348 16.72 -1.98 -11.67
C PRO A 348 15.32 -1.89 -11.03
N PHE A 349 14.82 -3.03 -10.55
CA PHE A 349 13.58 -3.12 -9.78
C PHE A 349 13.90 -3.41 -8.31
N TYR A 350 13.13 -2.81 -7.40
CA TYR A 350 13.35 -2.93 -5.97
C TYR A 350 12.02 -3.12 -5.25
N MET A 351 12.05 -3.82 -4.11
CA MET A 351 10.92 -3.79 -3.18
C MET A 351 10.74 -2.37 -2.65
N GLN A 352 9.52 -1.84 -2.73
CA GLN A 352 9.19 -0.47 -2.35
C GLN A 352 7.93 -0.45 -1.48
N PHE A 353 7.90 0.46 -0.51
CA PHE A 353 6.69 0.73 0.24
C PHE A 353 5.73 1.57 -0.61
N THR A 354 4.54 1.05 -0.88
CA THR A 354 3.51 1.79 -1.65
C THR A 354 2.44 2.44 -0.77
N ASP A 355 2.42 2.12 0.52
CA ASP A 355 1.48 2.65 1.52
C ASP A 355 2.18 2.97 2.86
N LEU A 356 3.39 3.53 2.80
CA LEU A 356 4.09 4.00 4.00
C LEU A 356 3.52 5.35 4.42
N HIS A 357 2.93 5.45 5.60
CA HIS A 357 2.46 6.71 6.19
C HIS A 357 2.52 6.68 7.72
N GLN A 358 2.19 7.79 8.38
CA GLN A 358 2.32 7.96 9.84
C GLN A 358 1.50 6.96 10.67
N GLY A 359 0.48 6.34 10.08
CA GLY A 359 -0.34 5.33 10.72
C GLY A 359 0.32 3.94 10.75
N ASN A 360 1.27 3.69 9.85
CA ASN A 360 1.92 2.40 9.65
C ASN A 360 3.28 2.30 10.36
N MET A 361 3.61 3.27 11.22
CA MET A 361 4.89 3.32 11.93
C MET A 361 4.70 3.49 13.43
N MET A 362 5.43 2.69 14.19
CA MET A 362 5.61 2.81 15.64
C MET A 362 6.93 3.52 15.92
N VAL A 363 6.92 4.46 16.86
CA VAL A 363 8.09 5.25 17.24
C VAL A 363 8.26 5.34 18.75
N ASP A 364 9.50 5.59 19.19
CA ASP A 364 9.78 6.01 20.57
C ASP A 364 9.53 7.52 20.77
N ASP A 365 9.84 8.03 21.96
CA ASP A 365 9.61 9.43 22.32
C ASP A 365 10.44 10.42 21.49
N ASP A 366 11.54 9.96 20.87
CA ASP A 366 12.47 10.74 20.04
C ASP A 366 12.23 10.54 18.53
N TRP A 367 11.12 9.90 18.18
CA TRP A 367 10.73 9.55 16.81
C TRP A 367 11.68 8.58 16.09
N ASN A 368 12.44 7.79 16.83
CA ASN A 368 13.12 6.64 16.24
C ASN A 368 12.10 5.55 15.95
N ILE A 369 12.18 4.96 14.76
CA ILE A 369 11.24 3.94 14.33
C ILE A 369 11.52 2.63 15.07
N THR A 370 10.53 2.17 15.84
CA THR A 370 10.64 0.94 16.64
C THR A 370 10.01 -0.26 15.95
N SER A 371 9.03 -0.04 15.06
CA SER A 371 8.42 -1.09 14.24
C SER A 371 7.64 -0.49 13.08
N LEU A 372 7.68 -1.14 11.92
CA LEU A 372 6.71 -0.96 10.85
C LEU A 372 5.55 -1.94 11.03
N ILE A 373 4.34 -1.47 10.80
CA ILE A 373 3.13 -2.31 10.75
C ILE A 373 2.51 -2.16 9.37
N ASP A 374 1.63 -3.10 9.03
CA ASP A 374 0.91 -3.11 7.76
C ASP A 374 1.79 -3.21 6.49
N LEU A 375 2.16 -4.45 6.14
CA LEU A 375 3.10 -4.75 5.04
C LEU A 375 2.39 -5.23 3.76
N GLU A 376 1.06 -5.12 3.69
CA GLU A 376 0.23 -5.83 2.72
C GLU A 376 0.38 -5.32 1.27
N TRP A 377 0.83 -4.08 1.09
CA TRP A 377 0.95 -3.42 -0.22
C TRP A 377 2.40 -3.23 -0.68
N ILE A 378 3.38 -3.84 -0.02
CA ILE A 378 4.78 -3.77 -0.46
C ILE A 378 4.95 -4.65 -1.69
N CYS A 379 5.46 -4.07 -2.77
CA CYS A 379 5.73 -4.79 -4.01
C CYS A 379 7.01 -4.30 -4.69
N ALA A 380 7.53 -5.09 -5.63
CA ALA A 380 8.66 -4.74 -6.46
C ALA A 380 8.24 -3.73 -7.54
N ARG A 381 8.99 -2.64 -7.70
CA ARG A 381 8.74 -1.57 -8.68
C ARG A 381 10.05 -1.03 -9.25
N SER A 382 9.97 -0.33 -10.38
CA SER A 382 11.12 0.35 -10.98
C SER A 382 11.71 1.38 -10.02
N ALA A 383 13.04 1.49 -9.99
CA ALA A 383 13.74 2.53 -9.25
C ALA A 383 13.24 3.94 -9.59
N GLN A 384 12.74 4.17 -10.82
CA GLN A 384 12.19 5.45 -11.25
C GLN A 384 10.94 5.89 -10.45
N MET A 385 10.26 4.95 -9.79
CA MET A 385 9.02 5.18 -9.03
C MET A 385 9.27 5.38 -7.52
N ILE A 386 10.53 5.34 -7.07
CA ILE A 386 10.86 5.65 -5.69
C ILE A 386 10.82 7.17 -5.47
N ASP A 387 10.23 7.60 -4.36
CA ASP A 387 10.00 9.02 -4.12
C ASP A 387 10.00 9.36 -2.62
N VAL A 388 10.14 10.64 -2.32
CA VAL A 388 9.99 11.17 -0.96
C VAL A 388 8.53 11.05 -0.53
N PRO A 389 8.22 10.50 0.66
CA PRO A 389 6.84 10.36 1.08
C PRO A 389 6.13 11.72 1.16
N TYR A 390 5.08 11.91 0.35
CA TYR A 390 4.41 13.22 0.21
C TYR A 390 3.83 13.76 1.53
N TRP A 391 3.48 12.87 2.46
CA TRP A 391 2.86 13.21 3.74
C TRP A 391 3.81 13.83 4.76
N ILE A 392 5.12 14.00 4.47
CA ILE A 392 6.09 14.61 5.41
C ILE A 392 5.73 16.06 5.83
N THR A 393 4.78 16.70 5.14
CA THR A 393 4.19 18.01 5.49
C THR A 393 2.76 17.91 6.04
N SER A 394 2.26 16.71 6.32
CA SER A 394 0.86 16.46 6.73
C SER A 394 -0.18 16.85 5.68
N LYS A 395 0.23 16.91 4.41
CA LYS A 395 -0.60 17.26 3.27
C LYS A 395 -0.83 16.06 2.38
N SER A 396 -1.99 16.02 1.76
CA SER A 396 -2.30 15.12 0.66
C SER A 396 -1.50 15.51 -0.59
N ILE A 397 -1.36 14.56 -1.52
CA ILE A 397 -0.58 14.76 -2.75
C ILE A 397 -1.14 15.89 -3.62
N ASP A 398 -2.46 16.08 -3.64
CA ASP A 398 -3.15 17.16 -4.35
C ASP A 398 -2.97 18.53 -3.67
N GLU A 399 -2.84 18.55 -2.34
CA GLU A 399 -2.53 19.77 -1.58
C GLU A 399 -1.09 20.23 -1.78
N ILE A 400 -0.08 19.34 -1.75
CA ILE A 400 1.34 19.75 -1.87
C ILE A 400 1.65 20.37 -3.24
N CYS A 401 0.84 20.05 -4.24
CA CYS A 401 0.96 20.61 -5.58
C CYS A 401 0.44 22.04 -5.69
N SER A 402 -0.35 22.50 -4.72
CA SER A 402 -0.87 23.85 -4.72
C SER A 402 0.22 24.88 -4.44
N SER A 403 0.06 26.08 -5.00
CA SER A 403 1.00 27.20 -4.79
C SER A 403 1.16 27.59 -3.31
N HIS A 404 0.20 27.25 -2.46
CA HIS A 404 0.23 27.54 -1.03
C HIS A 404 1.15 26.61 -0.23
N HIS A 405 1.35 25.36 -0.69
CA HIS A 405 2.09 24.32 0.05
C HIS A 405 3.33 23.81 -0.69
N SER A 406 3.53 24.17 -1.96
CA SER A 406 4.66 23.70 -2.75
C SER A 406 6.02 24.10 -2.16
N ALA A 407 6.14 25.33 -1.65
CA ALA A 407 7.37 25.81 -1.00
C ALA A 407 7.66 25.09 0.32
N GLU A 408 6.61 24.80 1.10
CA GLU A 408 6.71 24.04 2.35
C GLU A 408 7.19 22.60 2.08
N PHE A 409 6.60 21.94 1.08
CA PHE A 409 7.01 20.60 0.67
C PHE A 409 8.44 20.58 0.11
N ALA A 410 8.80 21.52 -0.76
CA ALA A 410 10.16 21.61 -1.29
C ALA A 410 11.20 21.78 -0.16
N ALA A 411 10.93 22.64 0.83
CA ALA A 411 11.81 22.79 1.99
C ALA A 411 11.90 21.51 2.83
N ALA A 412 10.77 20.83 3.08
CA ALA A 412 10.77 19.57 3.81
C ALA A 412 11.49 18.44 3.07
N ARG A 413 11.35 18.40 1.73
CA ARG A 413 12.04 17.47 0.83
C ARG A 413 13.55 17.65 0.91
N GLU A 414 14.06 18.87 0.90
CA GLU A 414 15.51 19.10 1.00
C GLU A 414 16.08 18.58 2.33
N VAL A 415 15.38 18.79 3.44
CA VAL A 415 15.77 18.24 4.74
C VAL A 415 15.75 16.71 4.73
N PHE A 416 14.72 16.11 4.12
CA PHE A 416 14.63 14.65 3.96
C PHE A 416 15.76 14.11 3.09
N MET A 417 16.03 14.72 1.94
CA MET A 417 17.06 14.30 1.00
C MET A 417 18.47 14.46 1.56
N ALA A 418 18.72 15.47 2.40
CA ALA A 418 19.97 15.57 3.15
C ALA A 418 20.18 14.34 4.05
N ALA A 419 19.17 13.99 4.86
CA ALA A 419 19.22 12.78 5.69
C ALA A 419 19.30 11.48 4.86
N PHE A 420 18.63 11.43 3.70
CA PHE A 420 18.68 10.28 2.80
C PHE A 420 20.07 10.05 2.23
N ARG A 421 20.74 11.10 1.72
CA ARG A 421 22.11 11.01 1.20
C ARG A 421 23.12 10.61 2.28
N GLU A 422 22.99 11.15 3.49
CA GLU A 422 23.82 10.74 4.63
C GLU A 422 23.69 9.24 4.93
N VAL A 423 22.45 8.74 5.03
CA VAL A 423 22.20 7.32 5.34
C VAL A 423 22.60 6.41 4.17
N GLU A 424 22.41 6.85 2.92
CA GLU A 424 22.85 6.11 1.74
C GLU A 424 24.37 5.96 1.72
N GLU A 425 25.13 7.03 2.00
CA GLU A 425 26.59 6.97 2.08
C GLU A 425 27.08 6.12 3.27
N GLU A 426 26.39 6.17 4.42
CA GLU A 426 26.69 5.32 5.59
C GLU A 426 26.51 3.82 5.30
N LEU A 427 25.47 3.45 4.55
CA LEU A 427 25.15 2.05 4.24
C LEU A 427 25.88 1.53 3.00
N TYR A 428 26.04 2.39 1.99
CA TYR A 428 26.56 2.05 0.67
C TYR A 428 27.53 3.14 0.20
N PRO A 429 28.77 3.17 0.73
CA PRO A 429 29.75 4.20 0.39
C PRO A 429 29.92 4.32 -1.13
N SER A 430 29.78 5.53 -1.64
CA SER A 430 29.85 5.79 -3.07
C SER A 430 31.28 5.61 -3.58
N ARG A 431 31.43 5.09 -4.80
CA ARG A 431 32.71 5.09 -5.50
C ARG A 431 32.56 5.90 -6.78
N VAL A 432 33.50 6.82 -7.00
CA VAL A 432 33.66 7.41 -8.33
C VAL A 432 34.22 6.30 -9.19
N VAL A 433 33.43 5.80 -10.14
CA VAL A 433 33.95 4.95 -11.19
C VAL A 433 34.55 5.89 -12.22
N GLU A 434 35.89 5.90 -12.30
CA GLU A 434 36.59 6.47 -13.46
C GLU A 434 36.32 5.50 -14.63
N ASP A 435 35.23 5.73 -15.36
CA ASP A 435 34.95 4.97 -16.58
C ASP A 435 35.94 5.41 -17.66
N ASP A 436 36.96 4.58 -17.94
CA ASP A 436 37.87 4.70 -19.09
C ASP A 436 37.15 4.55 -20.45
N GLU A 437 35.84 4.22 -20.47
CA GLU A 437 35.04 3.98 -21.68
C GLU A 437 34.13 5.15 -22.11
N ASN A 438 34.14 6.28 -21.42
CA ASN A 438 33.33 7.45 -21.80
C ASN A 438 34.08 8.41 -22.75
N GLU A 439 34.47 7.95 -23.94
CA GLU A 439 34.96 8.85 -25.01
C GLU A 439 33.85 9.70 -25.66
N ASP A 440 32.57 9.39 -25.39
CA ASP A 440 31.40 10.04 -26.03
C ASP A 440 30.56 10.96 -25.11
N LEU A 441 30.99 11.23 -23.87
CA LEU A 441 30.27 12.19 -23.02
C LEU A 441 30.53 13.63 -23.47
N GLU A 442 29.46 14.37 -23.77
CA GLU A 442 29.52 15.82 -24.04
C GLU A 442 30.32 16.54 -22.95
N ALA A 443 31.19 17.46 -23.37
CA ALA A 443 32.05 18.23 -22.47
C ALA A 443 31.22 18.98 -21.42
N GLY A 444 31.13 18.42 -20.21
CA GLY A 444 30.38 18.97 -19.07
C GLY A 444 29.44 17.99 -18.36
N ALA A 445 29.20 16.78 -18.88
CA ALA A 445 28.40 15.77 -18.21
C ALA A 445 29.18 15.10 -17.06
N VAL A 446 28.67 15.19 -15.83
CA VAL A 446 29.22 14.47 -14.66
C VAL A 446 28.82 13.00 -14.77
N ALA A 447 29.80 12.09 -14.72
CA ALA A 447 29.52 10.65 -14.72
C ALA A 447 28.62 10.26 -13.54
N PRO A 448 27.58 9.42 -13.75
CA PRO A 448 26.63 9.07 -12.69
C PRO A 448 27.35 8.32 -11.56
N ARG A 449 27.09 8.70 -10.32
CA ARG A 449 27.70 8.01 -9.18
C ARG A 449 27.03 6.66 -9.00
N ARG A 450 27.85 5.65 -8.75
CA ARG A 450 27.39 4.30 -8.47
C ARG A 450 27.81 3.91 -7.07
N ASN A 451 26.99 3.09 -6.42
CA ASN A 451 27.40 2.44 -5.18
C ASN A 451 28.51 1.42 -5.46
N ALA A 452 29.08 0.86 -4.40
CA ALA A 452 30.15 -0.15 -4.50
C ALA A 452 29.74 -1.41 -5.29
N GLN A 453 28.44 -1.64 -5.53
CA GLN A 453 27.88 -2.73 -6.32
C GLN A 453 27.59 -2.34 -7.78
N GLY A 454 27.91 -1.11 -8.20
CA GLY A 454 27.72 -0.63 -9.57
C GLY A 454 26.28 -0.18 -9.89
N HIS A 455 25.39 -0.10 -8.90
CA HIS A 455 24.03 0.40 -9.09
C HIS A 455 23.96 1.93 -8.96
N PRO A 456 23.04 2.61 -9.69
CA PRO A 456 22.77 4.03 -9.48
C PRO A 456 22.41 4.31 -8.03
N LEU A 457 22.85 5.46 -7.52
CA LEU A 457 22.40 5.94 -6.22
C LEU A 457 20.89 6.25 -6.27
N LEU A 458 20.15 5.79 -5.27
CA LEU A 458 18.72 6.07 -5.17
C LEU A 458 18.48 7.54 -4.88
N SER A 459 19.38 8.21 -4.14
CA SER A 459 19.28 9.66 -3.94
C SER A 459 19.31 10.44 -5.26
N GLU A 460 20.25 10.12 -6.15
CA GLU A 460 20.33 10.74 -7.48
C GLU A 460 19.08 10.43 -8.32
N THR A 461 18.57 9.19 -8.23
CA THR A 461 17.34 8.79 -8.92
C THR A 461 16.13 9.62 -8.45
N ILE A 462 15.97 9.81 -7.14
CA ILE A 462 14.89 10.63 -6.54
C ILE A 462 15.04 12.11 -6.92
N ASP A 463 16.26 12.65 -6.92
CA ASP A 463 16.52 14.04 -7.32
C ASP A 463 16.24 14.29 -8.80
N ASN A 464 16.71 13.39 -9.68
CA ASN A 464 16.46 13.48 -11.11
C ASN A 464 14.97 13.34 -11.44
N SER A 465 14.26 12.42 -10.77
CA SER A 465 12.82 12.23 -10.95
C SER A 465 12.01 13.47 -10.53
N TYR A 466 12.42 14.12 -9.43
CA TYR A 466 11.79 15.37 -8.98
C TYR A 466 12.08 16.55 -9.90
N ALA A 467 13.35 16.73 -10.31
CA ALA A 467 13.79 17.82 -11.18
C ALA A 467 13.16 17.75 -12.58
N SER A 468 13.04 16.54 -13.15
CA SER A 468 12.38 16.28 -14.44
C SER A 468 10.84 16.24 -14.37
N ARG A 469 10.27 16.38 -13.16
CA ARG A 469 8.84 16.24 -12.87
C ARG A 469 8.27 14.83 -13.10
N ALA A 470 9.10 13.83 -13.38
CA ALA A 470 8.69 12.43 -13.49
C ALA A 470 8.02 11.92 -12.21
N THR A 471 8.48 12.36 -11.02
CA THR A 471 7.82 12.11 -9.74
C THR A 471 6.31 12.42 -9.81
N TRP A 472 5.93 13.59 -10.32
CA TRP A 472 4.53 14.00 -10.37
C TRP A 472 3.71 13.19 -11.38
N PHE A 473 4.35 12.71 -12.44
CA PHE A 473 3.72 11.80 -13.39
C PHE A 473 3.45 10.44 -12.75
N PHE A 474 4.45 9.85 -12.09
CA PHE A 474 4.27 8.57 -11.38
C PHE A 474 3.24 8.67 -10.26
N GLN A 475 3.27 9.76 -9.47
CA GLN A 475 2.25 10.02 -8.46
C GLN A 475 0.85 10.19 -9.11
N ALA A 476 0.74 10.78 -10.30
CA ALA A 476 -0.55 10.94 -10.99
C ALA A 476 -1.15 9.60 -11.42
N VAL A 477 -0.33 8.68 -11.96
CA VAL A 477 -0.80 7.35 -12.36
C VAL A 477 -1.00 6.40 -11.17
N ASP A 478 -0.30 6.62 -10.05
CA ASP A 478 -0.46 5.82 -8.83
C ASP A 478 -1.59 6.33 -7.91
N SER A 479 -2.00 7.59 -8.03
CA SER A 479 -2.96 8.19 -7.09
C SER A 479 -4.40 7.80 -7.38
N VAL A 480 -5.17 7.52 -6.33
CA VAL A 480 -6.61 7.24 -6.46
C VAL A 480 -7.42 8.49 -6.81
N ASN A 481 -6.99 9.71 -6.48
CA ASN A 481 -7.82 10.92 -6.68
C ASN A 481 -7.07 12.16 -7.16
N ALA A 482 -5.75 12.12 -7.23
CA ALA A 482 -4.96 13.32 -7.51
C ALA A 482 -4.57 13.49 -8.98
N MET A 483 -4.82 12.51 -9.85
CA MET A 483 -4.39 12.53 -11.26
C MET A 483 -4.66 13.86 -11.96
N TYR A 484 -5.91 14.32 -11.94
CA TYR A 484 -6.32 15.54 -12.64
C TYR A 484 -5.70 16.80 -12.04
N ARG A 485 -5.55 16.84 -10.72
CA ARG A 485 -4.94 17.97 -10.01
C ARG A 485 -3.43 18.05 -10.27
N LEU A 486 -2.75 16.91 -10.26
CA LEU A 486 -1.33 16.78 -10.55
C LEU A 486 -1.03 17.17 -12.00
N PHE A 487 -1.88 16.71 -12.93
CA PHE A 487 -1.80 17.12 -14.32
C PHE A 487 -1.85 18.65 -14.46
N GLU A 488 -2.84 19.30 -13.86
CA GLU A 488 -3.01 20.75 -13.97
C GLU A 488 -1.89 21.58 -13.36
N LEU A 489 -1.43 21.18 -12.18
CA LEU A 489 -0.52 22.00 -11.40
C LEU A 489 0.95 21.69 -11.67
N GLN A 490 1.29 20.47 -12.10
CA GLN A 490 2.67 20.01 -12.19
C GLN A 490 3.07 19.57 -13.61
N LEU A 491 2.16 18.98 -14.39
CA LEU A 491 2.50 18.40 -15.70
C LEU A 491 2.22 19.37 -16.85
N ARG A 492 0.98 19.85 -16.98
CA ARG A 492 0.56 20.79 -18.04
C ARG A 492 1.42 22.05 -18.12
N PRO A 493 1.78 22.73 -17.01
CA PRO A 493 2.55 23.98 -17.08
C PRO A 493 3.93 23.87 -17.72
N GLN A 494 4.49 22.65 -17.83
CA GLN A 494 5.76 22.41 -18.52
C GLN A 494 5.66 22.59 -20.04
N PHE A 495 4.45 22.43 -20.59
CA PHE A 495 4.18 22.45 -22.03
C PHE A 495 3.29 23.63 -22.43
N LEU A 496 2.33 23.99 -21.58
CA LEU A 496 1.30 25.00 -21.86
C LEU A 496 1.10 25.93 -20.67
N SER A 497 1.35 27.22 -20.85
CA SER A 497 1.24 28.24 -19.80
C SER A 497 -0.20 28.66 -19.48
N GLN A 498 -1.15 28.43 -20.39
CA GLN A 498 -2.56 28.82 -20.25
C GLN A 498 -3.47 27.59 -20.25
N HIS A 499 -4.66 27.73 -19.66
CA HIS A 499 -5.70 26.72 -19.77
C HIS A 499 -6.13 26.55 -21.22
N THR A 500 -6.39 25.29 -21.59
CA THR A 500 -6.90 24.95 -22.91
C THR A 500 -8.35 25.41 -23.03
N PRO A 501 -8.76 26.00 -24.17
CA PRO A 501 -10.17 26.21 -24.45
C PRO A 501 -10.91 24.87 -24.50
N GLU A 502 -12.19 24.84 -24.14
CA GLU A 502 -13.04 23.63 -24.16
C GLU A 502 -12.98 22.88 -25.50
N THR A 503 -12.81 23.60 -26.61
CA THR A 503 -12.69 23.01 -27.95
C THR A 503 -11.49 22.06 -28.09
N VAL A 504 -10.41 22.32 -27.35
CA VAL A 504 -9.21 21.47 -27.32
C VAL A 504 -9.48 20.21 -26.50
N ASP A 505 -10.21 20.33 -25.39
CA ASP A 505 -10.59 19.18 -24.57
C ASP A 505 -11.50 18.23 -25.35
N VAL A 506 -12.49 18.79 -26.08
CA VAL A 506 -13.35 18.01 -27.00
C VAL A 506 -12.53 17.32 -28.10
N PHE A 507 -11.48 17.97 -28.60
CA PHE A 507 -10.59 17.40 -29.61
C PHE A 507 -9.82 16.19 -29.04
N PHE A 508 -9.13 16.33 -27.91
CA PHE A 508 -8.38 15.24 -27.29
C PHE A 508 -9.27 14.12 -26.74
N ALA A 509 -10.48 14.44 -26.27
CA ALA A 509 -11.46 13.44 -25.87
C ALA A 509 -11.87 12.53 -27.04
N ALA A 510 -11.92 13.05 -28.27
CA ALA A 510 -12.24 12.24 -29.45
C ALA A 510 -11.13 11.21 -29.79
N PHE A 511 -9.88 11.50 -29.43
CA PHE A 511 -8.76 10.55 -29.55
C PHE A 511 -8.71 9.54 -28.40
N TRP A 512 -9.26 9.89 -27.23
CA TRP A 512 -9.37 8.96 -26.11
C TRP A 512 -10.31 7.80 -26.44
N ASN A 513 -11.49 8.12 -26.99
CA ASN A 513 -12.46 7.11 -27.40
C ASN A 513 -13.32 7.60 -28.56
N GLN A 514 -13.47 6.78 -29.61
CA GLN A 514 -14.31 7.10 -30.78
C GLN A 514 -15.78 7.41 -30.40
N GLN A 515 -16.23 6.95 -29.23
CA GLN A 515 -17.57 7.18 -28.69
C GLN A 515 -17.62 8.27 -27.60
N ALA A 516 -16.61 9.13 -27.48
CA ALA A 516 -16.52 10.16 -26.43
C ALA A 516 -17.83 10.96 -26.22
N LYS A 517 -18.47 11.41 -27.31
CA LYS A 517 -19.75 12.13 -27.24
C LYS A 517 -20.89 11.29 -26.65
N LYS A 518 -20.92 9.97 -26.92
CA LYS A 518 -21.91 9.05 -26.33
C LYS A 518 -21.60 8.80 -24.86
N ILE A 519 -20.32 8.63 -24.51
CA ILE A 519 -19.86 8.45 -23.13
C ILE A 519 -20.21 9.67 -22.29
N ALA A 520 -19.99 10.89 -22.78
CA ALA A 520 -20.37 12.11 -22.07
C ALA A 520 -21.87 12.19 -21.78
N LYS A 521 -22.72 11.82 -22.76
CA LYS A 521 -24.18 11.74 -22.54
C LYS A 521 -24.55 10.69 -21.48
N ARG A 522 -23.94 9.50 -21.54
CA ARG A 522 -24.14 8.42 -20.57
C ARG A 522 -23.74 8.87 -19.16
N LYS A 523 -22.55 9.45 -19.00
CA LYS A 523 -22.01 9.90 -17.72
C LYS A 523 -22.88 10.95 -17.03
N LEU A 524 -23.44 11.90 -17.79
CA LEU A 524 -24.40 12.87 -17.25
C LEU A 524 -25.70 12.22 -16.79
N GLN A 525 -26.15 11.16 -17.46
CA GLN A 525 -27.34 10.42 -17.05
C GLN A 525 -27.06 9.61 -15.77
N GLU A 526 -25.93 8.91 -15.69
CA GLU A 526 -25.47 8.20 -14.49
C GLU A 526 -25.37 9.14 -13.28
N ARG A 527 -24.82 10.35 -13.47
CA ARG A 527 -24.73 11.36 -12.40
C ARG A 527 -26.11 11.79 -11.88
N LYS A 528 -27.10 11.93 -12.76
CA LYS A 528 -28.49 12.26 -12.37
C LYS A 528 -29.11 11.12 -11.55
N GLU A 529 -28.97 9.89 -12.02
CA GLU A 529 -29.48 8.69 -11.36
C GLU A 529 -28.81 8.48 -9.99
N TYR A 530 -27.49 8.64 -9.93
CA TYR A 530 -26.72 8.61 -8.69
C TYR A 530 -27.22 9.66 -7.69
N SER A 531 -27.41 10.90 -8.15
CA SER A 531 -27.90 11.99 -7.31
C SER A 531 -29.32 11.75 -6.79
N ALA A 532 -30.19 11.11 -7.58
CA ALA A 532 -31.53 10.72 -7.15
C ALA A 532 -31.47 9.62 -6.07
N LYS A 533 -30.69 8.56 -6.32
CA LYS A 533 -30.49 7.46 -5.37
C LYS A 533 -29.88 7.93 -4.04
N LEU A 534 -28.93 8.87 -4.10
CA LEU A 534 -28.35 9.48 -2.90
C LEU A 534 -29.42 10.21 -2.08
N LYS A 535 -30.29 11.01 -2.73
CA LYS A 535 -31.40 11.68 -2.05
C LYS A 535 -32.36 10.69 -1.38
N GLU A 536 -32.71 9.61 -2.08
CA GLU A 536 -33.57 8.54 -1.54
C GLU A 536 -32.96 7.90 -0.28
N LEU A 537 -31.66 7.63 -0.28
CA LEU A 537 -30.96 7.08 0.89
C LEU A 537 -31.01 8.00 2.12
N PHE A 538 -30.83 9.30 1.91
CA PHE A 538 -30.94 10.29 2.99
C PHE A 538 -32.40 10.45 3.47
N GLN A 539 -33.38 10.42 2.57
CA GLN A 539 -34.81 10.48 2.93
C GLN A 539 -35.26 9.26 3.73
N ALA A 540 -34.86 8.05 3.31
CA ALA A 540 -35.19 6.80 3.99
C ALA A 540 -34.69 6.76 5.44
N LYS A 541 -33.61 7.48 5.75
CA LYS A 541 -33.11 7.61 7.12
C LYS A 541 -33.73 8.76 7.90
N GLY A 542 -34.11 9.86 7.23
CA GLY A 542 -34.86 10.94 7.89
C GLY A 542 -36.27 10.53 8.32
N ALA A 543 -36.81 9.45 7.75
CA ALA A 543 -38.11 8.88 8.09
C ALA A 543 -38.06 7.80 9.21
N LYS A 544 -36.87 7.35 9.62
CA LYS A 544 -36.64 6.42 10.73
C LYS A 544 -36.14 7.17 11.95
#